data_AF-A0AAD9UL82-F1
#
_entry.id   AF-A0AAD9UL82-F1
#
_cell.length_a   1.000
_cell.length_b   1.000
_cell.length_c   1.000
_cell.angle_alpha   90.00
_cell.angle_beta   90.00
_cell.angle_gamma   90.00
#
_symmetry.space_group_name_H-M   'P 1'
#
loop_
_entity.id
_entity.type
_entity.pdbx_description
1 polymer ?
#
loop_
_entity_poly.entity_id
_entity_poly.type
_entity_poly.pdbx_seq_one_letter_code
_entity_poly.pdbx_strand_id
1 'polypeptide(L)'
;QLEDQIYRCLQKASERKANTIAFPAIGCGVLHYDPMDVVQCIDRARRRHGSDHSCHVSKVVICTYDDQMCQHFKLLMGSVGHTTTELDEDDGRDSWEDVDDM
;
A
#
# COMPACT_ATOMS: atom_id res chain seq x y z
N GLN A 1 8.91 11.76 10.53
CA GLN A 1 8.10 12.49 9.54
C GLN A 1 7.32 11.53 8.63
N LEU A 2 7.91 10.84 7.64
CA LEU A 2 7.16 9.89 6.76
C LEU A 2 6.61 8.68 7.53
N GLU A 3 7.44 8.01 8.33
CA GLU A 3 7.01 6.87 9.16
C GLU A 3 5.84 7.22 10.10
N ASP A 4 5.87 8.41 10.73
CA ASP A 4 4.79 8.86 11.61
C ASP A 4 3.47 9.09 10.86
N GLN A 5 3.54 9.58 9.60
CA GLN A 5 2.34 9.72 8.78
C GLN A 5 1.76 8.35 8.41
N ILE A 6 2.61 7.41 7.99
CA ILE A 6 2.20 6.03 7.68
C ILE A 6 1.56 5.39 8.91
N TYR A 7 2.18 5.54 10.08
CA TYR A 7 1.65 5.03 11.34
C TYR A 7 0.25 5.60 11.65
N ARG A 8 0.04 6.91 11.49
CA ARG A 8 -1.29 7.53 11.67
C ARG A 8 -2.32 7.02 10.68
N CYS A 9 -1.92 6.74 9.44
CA CYS A 9 -2.80 6.11 8.45
C CYS A 9 -3.20 4.68 8.88
N LEU A 10 -2.25 3.91 9.41
CA LEU A 10 -2.52 2.56 9.93
C LEU A 10 -3.50 2.60 11.12
N GLN A 11 -3.32 3.54 12.06
CA GLN A 11 -4.25 3.72 13.18
C GLN A 11 -5.67 4.03 12.69
N LYS A 12 -5.81 4.99 11.77
CA LYS A 12 -7.11 5.34 11.17
C LYS A 12 -7.75 4.17 10.42
N ALA A 13 -6.96 3.33 9.75
CA ALA A 13 -7.48 2.13 9.08
C ALA A 13 -7.98 1.10 10.11
N SER A 14 -7.25 0.89 11.20
CA SER A 14 -7.69 0.02 12.31
C SER A 14 -8.95 0.54 13.00
N GLU A 15 -9.05 1.84 13.26
CA GLU A 15 -10.27 2.48 13.80
C GLU A 15 -11.49 2.22 12.91
N ARG A 16 -11.28 2.16 11.59
CA ARG A 16 -12.29 1.82 10.58
C ARG A 16 -12.51 0.32 10.41
N LYS A 17 -11.83 -0.52 11.17
CA LYS A 17 -11.82 -1.99 11.06
C LYS A 17 -11.41 -2.49 9.66
N ALA A 18 -10.59 -1.72 8.95
CA ALA A 18 -10.05 -2.14 7.67
C ALA A 18 -8.94 -3.17 7.89
N ASN A 19 -8.95 -4.23 7.08
CA ASN A 19 -7.91 -5.27 7.10
C ASN A 19 -6.73 -4.96 6.16
N THR A 20 -6.95 -4.05 5.21
CA THR A 20 -6.01 -3.73 4.14
C THR A 20 -5.95 -2.22 3.96
N ILE A 21 -4.75 -1.69 3.76
CA ILE A 21 -4.52 -0.30 3.35
C ILE A 21 -3.56 -0.27 2.17
N ALA A 22 -3.84 0.58 1.21
CA ALA A 22 -2.97 0.85 0.08
C ALA A 22 -2.33 2.23 0.24
N PHE A 23 -1.03 2.31 -0.01
CA PHE A 23 -0.30 3.56 -0.15
C PHE A 23 0.19 3.67 -1.59
N PRO A 24 0.12 4.84 -2.24
CA PRO A 24 0.90 5.03 -3.47
C PRO A 24 2.40 4.86 -3.18
N ALA A 25 3.26 4.93 -4.19
CA ALA A 25 4.71 5.10 -4.01
C ALA A 25 5.02 6.48 -3.37
N ILE A 26 4.61 6.64 -2.10
CA ILE A 26 4.57 7.91 -1.39
C ILE A 26 5.99 8.45 -1.30
N GLY A 27 6.18 9.64 -1.86
CA GLY A 27 7.42 10.38 -1.73
C GLY A 27 8.44 10.11 -2.84
N CYS A 28 8.28 9.07 -3.66
CA CYS A 28 9.24 8.73 -4.73
C CYS A 28 9.15 9.63 -5.98
N GLY A 29 8.16 10.53 -6.04
CA GLY A 29 8.02 11.55 -7.09
C GLY A 29 8.78 12.84 -6.75
N VAL A 30 8.04 13.96 -6.75
CA VAL A 30 8.57 15.32 -6.50
C VAL A 30 9.31 15.48 -5.16
N LEU A 31 9.04 14.61 -4.19
CA LEU A 31 9.69 14.65 -2.87
C LEU A 31 11.02 13.89 -2.83
N HIS A 32 11.41 13.21 -3.92
CA HIS A 32 12.71 12.56 -4.10
C HIS A 32 13.13 11.58 -2.99
N TYR A 33 12.18 10.93 -2.33
CA TYR A 33 12.50 9.85 -1.41
C TYR A 33 13.04 8.63 -2.15
N ASP A 34 14.11 8.06 -1.63
CA ASP A 34 14.62 6.78 -2.10
C ASP A 34 13.57 5.68 -1.85
N PRO A 35 13.25 4.83 -2.85
CA PRO A 35 12.27 3.75 -2.69
C PRO A 35 12.59 2.80 -1.52
N MET A 36 13.87 2.53 -1.23
CA MET A 36 14.28 1.72 -0.09
C MET A 36 13.91 2.40 1.23
N ASP A 37 14.12 3.70 1.34
CA ASP A 37 13.74 4.46 2.54
C ASP A 37 12.22 4.42 2.77
N VAL A 38 11.43 4.49 1.69
CA VAL A 38 9.96 4.36 1.76
C VAL A 38 9.56 2.97 2.25
N VAL A 39 10.12 1.91 1.66
CA VAL A 39 9.86 0.52 2.08
C VAL A 39 10.20 0.33 3.56
N GLN A 40 11.36 0.82 4.00
CA GLN A 40 11.77 0.73 5.40
C GLN A 40 10.85 1.53 6.34
N CYS A 41 10.41 2.72 5.93
CA CYS A 41 9.44 3.50 6.71
C CYS A 41 8.11 2.77 6.84
N ILE A 42 7.60 2.16 5.77
CA ILE A 42 6.36 1.37 5.79
C ILE A 42 6.52 0.16 6.71
N ASP A 43 7.62 -0.58 6.59
CA ASP A 43 7.91 -1.75 7.40
C ASP A 43 8.03 -1.41 8.90
N ARG A 44 8.78 -0.36 9.26
CA ARG A 44 8.88 0.11 10.66
C ARG A 44 7.54 0.56 11.21
N ALA A 45 6.78 1.36 10.45
CA ALA A 45 5.45 1.80 10.86
C ALA A 45 4.49 0.60 11.06
N ARG A 46 4.52 -0.38 10.15
CA ARG A 46 3.73 -1.61 10.25
C ARG A 46 4.08 -2.41 11.50
N ARG A 47 5.37 -2.65 11.77
CA ARG A 47 5.82 -3.38 12.97
C ARG A 47 5.39 -2.65 14.24
N ARG A 48 5.58 -1.33 14.30
CA ARG A 48 5.14 -0.49 15.41
C ARG A 48 3.64 -0.62 15.66
N HIS A 49 2.84 -0.60 14.59
CA HIS A 49 1.40 -0.74 14.68
C HIS A 49 0.95 -2.16 15.04
N GLY A 50 1.65 -3.21 14.61
CA GLY A 50 1.36 -4.61 14.96
C GLY A 50 1.61 -4.96 16.42
N SER A 51 2.44 -4.17 17.12
CA SER A 51 2.64 -4.30 18.58
C SER A 51 1.50 -3.67 19.41
N ASP A 52 0.54 -3.00 18.75
CA ASP A 52 -0.62 -2.41 19.41
C ASP A 52 -1.78 -3.43 19.49
N HIS A 53 -2.53 -3.41 20.59
CA HIS A 53 -3.56 -4.42 20.90
C HIS A 53 -4.79 -4.33 19.98
N SER A 54 -4.94 -3.22 19.23
CA SER A 54 -6.08 -2.93 18.35
C SER A 54 -5.73 -3.02 16.86
N CYS A 55 -4.73 -3.82 16.49
CA CYS A 55 -4.32 -3.94 15.10
C CYS A 55 -5.32 -4.79 14.28
N HIS A 56 -6.07 -4.13 13.38
CA HIS A 56 -6.94 -4.81 12.42
C HIS A 56 -6.33 -4.90 11.02
N VAL A 57 -5.34 -4.06 10.71
CA VAL A 57 -4.65 -4.05 9.41
C VAL A 57 -3.66 -5.20 9.31
N SER A 58 -3.99 -6.21 8.50
CA SER A 58 -3.14 -7.37 8.21
C SER A 58 -2.32 -7.23 6.93
N LYS A 59 -2.79 -6.43 5.97
CA LYS A 59 -2.14 -6.25 4.65
C LYS A 59 -1.87 -4.77 4.37
N VAL A 60 -0.66 -4.49 3.90
CA VAL A 60 -0.26 -3.17 3.37
C VAL A 60 0.13 -3.37 1.91
N VAL A 61 -0.42 -2.56 1.03
CA VAL A 61 -0.18 -2.60 -0.42
C VAL A 61 0.53 -1.32 -0.85
N ILE A 62 1.51 -1.44 -1.74
CA ILE A 62 2.12 -0.29 -2.42
C ILE A 62 1.58 -0.26 -3.85
N CYS A 63 0.87 0.82 -4.20
CA CYS A 63 0.33 1.05 -5.53
C CYS A 63 1.32 1.90 -6.34
N THR A 64 1.71 1.37 -7.50
CA THR A 64 2.63 2.02 -8.44
C THR A 64 1.91 2.24 -9.77
N TYR A 65 2.30 3.27 -10.53
CA TYR A 65 1.68 3.55 -11.83
C TYR A 65 2.25 2.68 -12.96
N ASP A 66 3.55 2.40 -12.92
CA ASP A 66 4.23 1.64 -13.97
C ASP A 66 4.87 0.34 -13.45
N ASP A 67 5.05 -0.60 -14.37
CA ASP A 67 5.59 -1.93 -14.10
C ASP A 67 7.02 -1.90 -13.59
N GLN A 68 7.84 -0.94 -14.05
CA GLN A 68 9.24 -0.85 -13.65
C GLN A 68 9.34 -0.47 -12.17
N MET A 69 8.55 0.50 -11.71
CA MET A 69 8.47 0.86 -10.31
C MET A 69 7.87 -0.30 -9.48
N CYS A 70 6.85 -0.98 -10.00
CA CYS A 70 6.27 -2.16 -9.36
C CYS A 70 7.32 -3.25 -9.09
N GLN A 71 8.09 -3.62 -10.13
CA GLN A 71 9.17 -4.59 -10.04
C GLN A 71 10.27 -4.14 -9.08
N HIS A 72 10.63 -2.85 -9.11
CA HIS A 72 11.62 -2.29 -8.20
C HIS A 72 11.17 -2.43 -6.73
N PHE A 73 9.94 -2.02 -6.41
CA PHE A 73 9.40 -2.18 -5.06
C PHE A 73 9.25 -3.65 -4.64
N LYS A 74 8.94 -4.57 -5.57
CA LYS A 74 8.91 -6.02 -5.30
C LYS A 74 10.27 -6.54 -4.84
N LEU A 75 11.36 -6.16 -5.53
CA LEU A 75 12.72 -6.54 -5.16
C LEU A 75 13.11 -6.00 -3.78
N LEU A 76 12.82 -4.72 -3.52
CA LEU A 76 13.10 -4.09 -2.25
C LEU A 76 12.32 -4.75 -1.10
N MET A 77 11.02 -5.01 -1.28
CA MET A 77 10.21 -5.69 -0.27
C MET A 77 10.68 -7.12 0.01
N GLY A 78 11.13 -7.85 -1.03
CA GLY A 78 11.74 -9.17 -0.87
C GLY A 78 12.99 -9.15 0.00
N SER A 79 13.81 -8.09 -0.10
CA SER A 79 15.00 -7.92 0.75
C SER A 79 14.69 -7.65 2.23
N VAL A 80 13.48 -7.15 2.54
CA VAL A 80 13.02 -6.83 3.91
C VAL A 80 12.20 -7.98 4.53
N GLY A 81 12.07 -9.11 3.82
CA GLY A 81 11.41 -10.32 4.32
C GLY A 81 9.88 -10.29 4.24
N HIS A 82 9.29 -9.46 3.36
CA HIS A 82 7.85 -9.40 3.14
C HIS A 82 7.41 -10.23 1.93
N THR A 83 6.24 -10.86 2.03
CA THR A 83 5.61 -11.58 0.93
C THR A 83 4.85 -10.60 0.04
N THR A 84 5.26 -10.49 -1.23
CA THR A 84 4.54 -9.72 -2.25
C THR A 84 3.47 -10.58 -2.90
N THR A 85 2.27 -10.03 -3.02
CA THR A 85 1.19 -10.58 -3.85
C THR A 85 0.77 -9.48 -4.80
N GLU A 86 0.82 -9.76 -6.10
CA GLU A 86 0.15 -8.91 -7.09
C GLU A 86 -1.35 -8.97 -6.80
N LEU A 87 -1.99 -7.81 -6.77
CA LEU A 87 -3.45 -7.74 -6.87
C LEU A 87 -3.69 -7.61 -8.36
N ASP A 88 -4.25 -8.65 -8.97
CA ASP A 88 -4.66 -8.60 -10.38
C ASP A 88 -5.54 -7.36 -10.59
N GLU A 89 -5.25 -6.62 -11.66
CA GLU A 89 -6.12 -5.55 -12.13
C GLU A 89 -7.50 -6.15 -12.40
N ASP A 90 -8.53 -5.58 -11.78
CA ASP A 90 -9.93 -5.86 -12.09
C ASP A 90 -10.12 -5.74 -13.62
N ASP A 91 -10.57 -6.81 -14.29
CA ASP A 91 -10.60 -6.92 -15.76
C ASP A 91 -11.64 -6.00 -16.43
N GLY A 92 -12.20 -5.04 -15.70
CA GLY A 92 -12.88 -3.89 -16.28
C GLY A 92 -14.04 -4.24 -17.19
N ARG A 93 -14.63 -5.43 -17.05
CA ARG A 93 -15.90 -5.79 -17.67
C ARG A 93 -17.07 -5.21 -16.88
N ASP A 94 -17.03 -3.90 -16.65
CA ASP A 94 -18.27 -3.14 -16.54
C ASP A 94 -18.77 -2.89 -17.96
N SER A 95 -19.53 -3.88 -18.43
CA SER A 95 -20.35 -3.77 -19.63
C SER A 95 -21.31 -2.59 -19.42
N TRP A 96 -21.03 -1.45 -20.04
CA TRP A 96 -22.07 -0.45 -20.32
C TRP A 96 -22.93 -0.97 -21.48
N GLU A 97 -23.54 -2.13 -21.29
CA GLU A 97 -24.61 -2.63 -22.14
C GLU A 97 -25.93 -2.16 -21.52
N ASP A 98 -26.56 -1.24 -22.25
CA ASP A 98 -27.99 -0.98 -22.33
C ASP A 98 -28.74 -0.55 -21.05
N VAL A 99 -28.79 0.77 -20.86
CA VAL A 99 -30.04 1.42 -20.44
C VAL A 99 -30.59 2.22 -21.63
N ASP A 100 -31.10 1.50 -22.62
CA ASP A 100 -32.27 1.97 -23.37
C ASP A 100 -33.44 2.10 -22.38
N ASP A 101 -33.91 3.33 -22.13
CA ASP A 101 -35.33 3.75 -22.13
C ASP A 101 -35.47 5.21 -21.67
N MET A 102 -35.70 6.14 -22.61
CA MET A 102 -36.76 7.18 -22.61
C MET A 102 -36.58 8.22 -23.71
#